data_AF-A0A1V6T5R5-F1
#
_entry.id   AF-A0A1V6T5R5-F1
#
_cell.length_a   1.000
_cell.length_b   1.000
_cell.length_c   1.000
_cell.angle_alpha   90.00
_cell.angle_beta   90.00
_cell.angle_gamma   90.00
#
_symmetry.space_group_name_H-M   'P 1'
#
loop_
_entity.id
_entity.type
_entity.pdbx_description
1 polymer ?
#
loop_
_entity_poly.entity_id
_entity_poly.type
_entity_poly.pdbx_seq_one_letter_code
_entity_poly.pdbx_strand_id
1 'polypeptide(L)'
;MGGVSLLAFLIRAWALWRPDSDCRPLGQQSLTENLHIVSLPLLVLVLWVSGQMVIAEVLLALRVKVPFRISSLKKGDALRPGVYVIGEDVVAVDGKQGREWRQAWNYRYLSSLVFRHFLIFIERIWACTGLSIVAIIWGIVFGMENHEVGYAIG
;
A
#
# COMPACT_ATOMS: atom_id res chain seq x y z
N MET A 1 -7.46 -6.57 35.42
CA MET A 1 -7.81 -5.31 34.71
C MET A 1 -8.48 -5.64 33.37
N GLY A 2 -9.69 -6.23 33.38
CA GLY A 2 -10.35 -6.71 32.15
C GLY A 2 -11.85 -6.98 32.30
N GLY A 3 -12.31 -7.30 33.52
CA GLY A 3 -13.74 -7.52 33.80
C GLY A 3 -14.61 -6.26 33.70
N VAL A 4 -14.07 -5.08 33.98
CA VAL A 4 -14.81 -3.80 33.85
C VAL A 4 -15.17 -3.50 32.38
N SER A 5 -14.38 -4.01 31.43
CA SER A 5 -14.61 -3.83 29.99
C SER A 5 -15.74 -4.72 29.46
N LEU A 6 -15.85 -5.97 29.96
CA LEU A 6 -16.90 -6.91 29.54
C LEU A 6 -18.26 -6.50 30.08
N LEU A 7 -18.33 -6.10 31.35
CA LEU A 7 -19.57 -5.63 31.97
C LEU A 7 -20.07 -4.35 31.30
N ALA A 8 -19.17 -3.41 30.99
CA ALA A 8 -19.50 -2.23 30.20
C ALA A 8 -19.97 -2.58 28.77
N PHE A 9 -19.37 -3.59 28.13
CA PHE A 9 -19.78 -4.06 26.81
C PHE A 9 -21.18 -4.68 26.83
N LEU A 10 -21.46 -5.50 27.84
CA LEU A 10 -22.77 -6.15 28.02
C LEU A 10 -23.87 -5.13 28.33
N ILE A 11 -23.59 -4.12 29.15
CA ILE A 11 -24.55 -3.04 29.44
C ILE A 11 -24.84 -2.21 28.18
N ARG A 12 -23.81 -1.89 27.38
CA ARG A 12 -23.99 -1.16 26.10
C ARG A 12 -24.75 -2.00 25.07
N ALA A 13 -24.44 -3.29 24.96
CA ALA A 13 -25.15 -4.20 24.07
C ALA A 13 -26.62 -4.37 24.48
N TRP A 14 -26.90 -4.45 25.79
CA TRP A 14 -28.25 -4.54 26.30
C TRP A 14 -29.05 -3.24 26.14
N ALA A 15 -28.38 -2.08 26.30
CA ALA A 15 -28.98 -0.78 26.02
C ALA A 15 -29.34 -0.60 24.54
N LEU A 16 -28.63 -1.26 23.61
CA LEU A 16 -28.97 -1.27 22.18
C LEU A 16 -30.15 -2.18 21.83
N TRP A 17 -30.41 -3.22 22.64
CA TRP A 17 -31.44 -4.23 22.35
C TRP A 17 -32.80 -3.93 23.00
N ARG A 18 -32.90 -2.89 23.85
CA ARG A 18 -34.19 -2.48 24.41
C ARG A 18 -35.08 -1.85 23.32
N PRO A 19 -36.38 -2.20 23.27
CA PRO A 19 -37.32 -1.68 22.28
C PRO A 19 -37.61 -0.17 22.40
N ASP A 20 -37.39 0.44 23.58
CA ASP A 20 -37.61 1.87 23.87
C ASP A 20 -36.35 2.75 23.70
N SER A 21 -35.36 2.29 22.92
CA SER A 21 -34.09 2.99 22.80
C SER A 21 -34.19 4.15 21.80
N ASP A 22 -34.03 5.38 22.27
CA ASP A 22 -33.92 6.61 21.46
C ASP A 22 -32.65 6.69 20.60
N CYS A 23 -31.87 5.60 20.52
CA CYS A 23 -30.76 5.41 19.61
C CYS A 23 -31.25 5.24 18.15
N ARG A 24 -32.09 6.17 17.68
CA ARG A 24 -32.28 6.40 16.25
C ARG A 24 -30.91 6.80 15.69
N PRO A 25 -30.40 6.17 14.62
CA PRO A 25 -29.08 6.51 14.09
C PRO A 25 -29.05 8.01 13.80
N LEU A 26 -28.26 8.73 14.60
CA LEU A 26 -27.97 10.15 14.42
C LEU A 26 -27.26 10.28 13.08
N GLY A 27 -28.00 10.65 12.04
CA GLY A 27 -27.46 11.11 10.76
C GLY A 27 -26.89 9.99 9.88
N GLN A 28 -27.76 9.29 9.17
CA GLN A 28 -27.41 8.37 8.06
C GLN A 28 -26.50 9.02 6.99
N GLN A 29 -26.55 10.36 6.85
CA GLN A 29 -25.67 11.13 5.96
C GLN A 29 -24.18 11.09 6.37
N SER A 30 -23.87 11.08 7.68
CA SER A 30 -22.47 10.97 8.13
C SER A 30 -21.89 9.57 7.88
N LEU A 31 -22.74 8.54 7.91
CA LEU A 31 -22.32 7.16 7.71
C LEU A 31 -22.02 6.88 6.23
N THR A 32 -22.78 7.49 5.30
CA THR A 32 -22.50 7.44 3.86
C THR A 32 -21.25 8.23 3.46
N GLU A 33 -20.97 9.39 4.06
CA GLU A 33 -19.69 10.10 3.86
C GLU A 33 -18.49 9.26 4.34
N ASN A 34 -18.64 8.61 5.50
CA ASN A 34 -17.58 7.78 6.06
C ASN A 34 -17.34 6.47 5.29
N LEU A 35 -18.34 5.97 4.56
CA LEU A 35 -18.24 4.69 3.86
C LEU A 35 -17.15 4.70 2.79
N HIS A 36 -17.01 5.80 2.06
CA HIS A 36 -15.94 6.00 1.08
C HIS A 36 -14.57 5.98 1.76
N ILE A 37 -14.46 6.58 2.95
CA ILE A 37 -13.18 6.66 3.67
C ILE A 37 -12.72 5.27 4.14
N VAL A 38 -13.66 4.38 4.46
CA VAL A 38 -13.35 3.01 4.94
C VAL A 38 -12.87 2.09 3.81
N SER A 39 -13.27 2.32 2.55
CA SER A 39 -12.80 1.53 1.39
C SER A 39 -11.45 2.00 0.84
N LEU A 40 -11.06 3.26 1.06
CA LEU A 40 -9.81 3.81 0.54
C LEU A 40 -8.46 3.23 1.06
N PRO A 41 -8.33 2.58 2.23
CA PRO A 41 -7.02 2.19 2.76
C PRO A 41 -6.18 1.32 1.80
N LEU A 42 -6.82 0.35 1.12
CA LEU A 42 -6.12 -0.50 0.16
C LEU A 42 -5.64 0.29 -1.05
N LEU A 43 -6.50 1.16 -1.60
CA LEU A 43 -6.17 1.99 -2.77
C LEU A 43 -5.09 3.01 -2.46
N VAL A 44 -5.09 3.58 -1.25
CA VAL A 44 -4.04 4.48 -0.78
C VAL A 44 -2.70 3.76 -0.69
N LEU A 45 -2.67 2.50 -0.25
CA LEU A 45 -1.44 1.70 -0.26
C LEU A 45 -0.95 1.44 -1.68
N VAL A 46 -1.85 1.08 -2.61
CA VAL A 46 -1.50 0.89 -4.03
C VAL A 46 -0.96 2.19 -4.63
N LEU A 47 -1.60 3.33 -4.36
CA LEU A 47 -1.14 4.65 -4.80
C LEU A 47 0.23 4.99 -4.23
N TRP A 48 0.44 4.73 -2.93
CA TRP A 48 1.72 4.99 -2.27
C TRP A 48 2.85 4.18 -2.88
N VAL A 49 2.67 2.85 -3.01
CA VAL A 49 3.69 1.96 -3.59
C VAL A 49 3.95 2.30 -5.06
N SER A 50 2.90 2.49 -5.86
CA SER A 50 3.03 2.81 -7.29
C SER A 50 3.66 4.19 -7.49
N GLY A 51 3.29 5.18 -6.67
CA GLY A 51 3.88 6.51 -6.69
C GLY A 51 5.37 6.48 -6.34
N GLN A 52 5.79 5.69 -5.35
CA GLN A 52 7.20 5.48 -5.03
C GLN A 52 7.97 4.85 -6.19
N MET A 53 7.39 3.92 -6.94
CA MET A 53 8.01 3.33 -8.13
C MET A 53 8.18 4.36 -9.26
N VAL A 54 7.19 5.21 -9.52
CA VAL A 54 7.32 6.31 -10.50
C VAL A 54 8.41 7.28 -10.08
N ILE A 55 8.46 7.66 -8.79
CA ILE A 55 9.53 8.52 -8.26
C ILE A 55 10.89 7.84 -8.45
N ALA A 56 11.01 6.55 -8.13
CA ALA A 56 12.26 5.81 -8.32
C ALA A 56 12.68 5.78 -9.81
N GLU A 57 11.76 5.58 -10.73
CA GLU A 57 12.03 5.62 -12.17
C GLU A 57 12.50 7.01 -12.63
N VAL A 58 11.84 8.08 -12.18
CA VAL A 58 12.26 9.46 -12.49
C VAL A 58 13.66 9.74 -11.94
N LEU A 59 13.94 9.36 -10.70
CA LEU A 59 15.26 9.54 -10.10
C LEU A 59 16.34 8.72 -10.81
N LEU A 60 15.99 7.52 -11.29
CA LEU A 60 16.88 6.66 -12.07
C LEU A 60 17.18 7.29 -13.44
N ALA A 61 16.17 7.85 -14.11
CA ALA A 61 16.32 8.58 -15.37
C ALA A 61 17.22 9.82 -15.21
N LEU A 62 17.09 10.52 -14.08
CA LEU A 62 17.94 11.65 -13.69
C LEU A 62 19.34 11.23 -13.18
N ARG A 63 19.64 9.92 -13.11
CA ARG A 63 20.91 9.36 -12.61
C ARG A 63 21.28 9.85 -11.21
N VAL A 64 20.27 10.05 -10.36
CA VAL A 64 20.46 10.46 -8.97
C VAL A 64 21.17 9.33 -8.21
N LYS A 65 22.15 9.70 -7.38
CA LYS A 65 22.82 8.76 -6.47
C LYS A 65 22.00 8.57 -5.20
N VAL A 66 22.11 7.41 -4.57
CA VAL A 66 21.31 7.10 -3.39
C VAL A 66 21.67 8.06 -2.23
N PRO A 67 20.71 8.84 -1.68
CA PRO A 67 20.99 9.89 -0.71
C PRO A 67 21.30 9.37 0.71
N PHE A 68 20.77 8.20 1.06
CA PHE A 68 20.99 7.48 2.32
C PHE A 68 21.08 5.97 2.04
N ARG A 69 21.36 5.15 3.04
CA ARG A 69 21.45 3.70 2.83
C ARG A 69 20.06 3.10 2.57
N ILE A 70 19.88 2.39 1.46
CA ILE A 70 18.62 1.71 1.10
C ILE A 70 18.93 0.23 0.85
N SER A 71 18.45 -0.64 1.74
CA SER A 71 18.77 -2.07 1.76
C SER A 71 20.27 -2.39 1.58
N SER A 72 20.68 -3.06 0.50
CA SER A 72 22.10 -3.32 0.18
C SER A 72 22.88 -2.10 -0.35
N LEU A 73 22.18 -1.06 -0.83
CA LEU A 73 22.78 0.15 -1.40
C LEU A 73 23.32 1.07 -0.32
N LYS A 74 24.60 1.45 -0.45
CA LYS A 74 25.23 2.46 0.39
C LYS A 74 24.89 3.86 -0.13
N LYS A 75 24.99 4.85 0.75
CA LYS A 75 24.91 6.26 0.36
C LYS A 75 25.95 6.55 -0.72
N GLY A 76 25.52 7.14 -1.83
CA GLY A 76 26.36 7.49 -2.97
C GLY A 76 26.44 6.42 -4.07
N ASP A 77 25.86 5.23 -3.87
CA ASP A 77 25.76 4.22 -4.94
C ASP A 77 24.83 4.71 -6.06
N ALA A 78 24.91 4.06 -7.23
CA ALA A 78 23.93 4.27 -8.29
C ALA A 78 22.57 3.75 -7.84
N LEU A 79 21.52 4.56 -8.00
CA LEU A 79 20.16 4.16 -7.69
C LEU A 79 19.77 2.93 -8.52
N ARG A 80 18.97 2.05 -7.90
CA ARG A 80 18.39 0.87 -8.56
C ARG A 80 16.88 1.02 -8.63
N PRO A 81 16.24 0.31 -9.57
CA PRO A 81 14.78 0.28 -9.65
C PRO A 81 14.16 -0.10 -8.29
N GLY A 82 13.06 0.51 -7.87
CA GLY A 82 12.31 0.14 -6.67
C GLY A 82 11.99 -1.36 -6.56
N VAL A 83 11.69 -2.04 -7.67
CA VAL A 83 11.44 -3.50 -7.71
C VAL A 83 12.68 -4.30 -7.27
N TYR A 84 13.88 -3.80 -7.54
CA TYR A 84 15.11 -4.42 -7.03
C TYR A 84 15.12 -4.43 -5.49
N VAL A 85 14.76 -3.31 -4.86
CA VAL A 85 14.79 -3.15 -3.40
C VAL A 85 13.67 -3.98 -2.76
N ILE A 86 12.48 -3.97 -3.33
CA ILE A 86 11.34 -4.77 -2.85
C ILE A 86 11.68 -6.26 -2.92
N GLY A 87 12.17 -6.74 -4.07
CA GLY A 87 12.53 -8.15 -4.24
C GLY A 87 13.70 -8.57 -3.33
N GLU A 88 14.66 -7.68 -3.09
CA GLU A 88 15.75 -7.90 -2.14
C GLU A 88 15.21 -8.12 -0.72
N ASP A 89 14.36 -7.22 -0.23
CA ASP A 89 13.89 -7.24 1.15
C ASP A 89 12.84 -8.32 1.42
N VAL A 90 11.89 -8.54 0.51
CA VAL A 90 10.88 -9.63 0.63
C VAL A 90 11.58 -10.98 0.76
N VAL A 91 12.50 -11.31 -0.15
CA VAL A 91 13.15 -12.63 -0.11
C VAL A 91 14.14 -12.73 1.05
N ALA A 92 14.82 -11.64 1.40
CA ALA A 92 15.75 -11.67 2.53
C ALA A 92 15.03 -11.81 3.89
N VAL A 93 13.88 -11.17 4.07
CA VAL A 93 13.12 -11.15 5.33
C VAL A 93 12.12 -12.29 5.36
N ASP A 94 11.16 -12.33 4.43
CA ASP A 94 10.08 -13.32 4.41
C ASP A 94 10.59 -14.69 3.96
N GLY A 95 11.54 -14.72 3.03
CA GLY A 95 12.25 -15.94 2.62
C GLY A 95 13.34 -16.39 3.60
N LYS A 96 13.57 -15.65 4.70
CA LYS A 96 14.58 -15.92 5.74
C LYS A 96 16.01 -16.13 5.24
N GLN A 97 16.35 -15.60 4.05
CA GLN A 97 17.68 -15.77 3.46
C GLN A 97 18.72 -14.74 3.94
N GLY A 98 18.28 -13.64 4.57
CA GLY A 98 19.16 -12.71 5.26
C GLY A 98 20.19 -12.01 4.36
N ARG A 99 21.48 -12.04 4.75
CA ARG A 99 22.56 -11.28 4.08
C ARG A 99 23.13 -11.97 2.85
N GLU A 100 23.16 -13.30 2.84
CA GLU A 100 23.71 -14.07 1.72
C GLU A 100 22.87 -13.83 0.45
N TRP A 101 21.54 -13.80 0.59
CA TRP A 101 20.65 -13.42 -0.51
C TRP A 101 20.91 -12.02 -1.02
N ARG A 102 21.07 -11.03 -0.14
CA ARG A 102 21.36 -9.65 -0.56
C ARG A 102 22.65 -9.56 -1.39
N GLN A 103 23.67 -10.31 -1.01
CA GLN A 103 24.93 -10.37 -1.76
C GLN A 103 24.75 -11.06 -3.12
N ALA A 104 24.05 -12.19 -3.17
CA ALA A 104 23.78 -12.93 -4.40
C ALA A 104 22.89 -12.13 -5.38
N TRP A 105 21.86 -11.47 -4.87
CA TRP A 105 20.95 -10.60 -5.61
C TRP A 105 21.71 -9.41 -6.22
N ASN A 106 22.55 -8.76 -5.43
CA ASN A 106 23.44 -7.70 -5.89
C ASN A 106 24.42 -8.19 -6.95
N TYR A 107 25.04 -9.35 -6.75
CA TYR A 107 25.97 -9.94 -7.72
C TYR A 107 25.28 -10.24 -9.06
N ARG A 108 24.07 -10.80 -9.04
CA ARG A 108 23.26 -11.05 -10.24
C ARG A 108 22.89 -9.76 -10.96
N TYR A 109 22.50 -8.73 -10.20
CA TYR A 109 22.22 -7.41 -10.77
C TYR A 109 23.44 -6.82 -11.44
N LEU A 110 24.61 -6.91 -10.80
CA LEU A 110 25.84 -6.36 -11.36
C LEU A 110 26.34 -7.14 -12.58
N SER A 111 26.16 -8.45 -12.63
CA SER A 111 26.69 -9.30 -13.71
C SER A 111 25.83 -9.33 -14.97
N SER A 112 24.51 -9.10 -14.89
CA SER A 112 23.60 -9.29 -16.04
C SER A 112 22.84 -8.02 -16.41
N LEU A 113 23.16 -7.45 -17.59
CA LEU A 113 22.40 -6.32 -18.15
C LEU A 113 20.95 -6.70 -18.50
N VAL A 114 20.74 -7.93 -18.98
CA VAL A 114 19.39 -8.45 -19.29
C VAL A 114 18.52 -8.43 -18.05
N PHE A 115 19.08 -8.86 -16.92
CA PHE A 115 18.37 -8.85 -15.66
C PHE A 115 18.04 -7.43 -15.16
N ARG A 116 18.94 -6.46 -15.36
CA ARG A 116 18.66 -5.04 -15.04
C ARG A 116 17.49 -4.49 -15.86
N HIS A 117 17.50 -4.73 -17.18
CA HIS A 117 16.41 -4.29 -18.06
C HIS A 117 15.09 -4.97 -17.71
N PHE A 118 15.14 -6.25 -17.35
CA PHE A 118 13.96 -6.98 -16.87
C PHE A 118 13.36 -6.33 -15.61
N LEU A 119 14.19 -5.97 -14.62
CA LEU A 119 13.68 -5.30 -13.41
C LEU A 119 13.06 -3.93 -13.71
N ILE A 120 13.67 -3.14 -14.60
CA ILE A 120 13.10 -1.85 -15.06
C ILE A 120 11.77 -2.08 -15.78
N PHE A 121 11.68 -3.13 -16.60
CA PHE A 121 10.45 -3.47 -17.29
C PHE A 121 9.32 -3.84 -16.31
N ILE A 122 9.61 -4.68 -15.31
CA ILE A 122 8.64 -5.03 -14.26
C ILE A 122 8.23 -3.80 -13.45
N GLU A 123 9.17 -2.92 -13.10
CA GLU A 123 8.89 -1.66 -12.41
C GLU A 123 7.87 -0.81 -13.15
N ARG A 124 8.09 -0.62 -14.45
CA ARG A 124 7.18 0.14 -15.30
C ARG A 124 5.80 -0.49 -15.36
N ILE A 125 5.72 -1.80 -15.53
CA ILE A 125 4.44 -2.50 -15.55
C ILE A 125 3.70 -2.25 -14.23
N TRP A 126 4.36 -2.47 -13.09
CA TRP A 126 3.73 -2.36 -11.77
C TRP A 126 3.32 -0.93 -11.46
N ALA A 127 4.16 0.05 -11.77
CA ALA A 127 3.84 1.47 -11.63
C ALA A 127 2.64 1.87 -12.49
N CYS A 128 2.62 1.47 -13.76
CA CYS A 128 1.56 1.84 -14.70
C CYS A 128 0.23 1.17 -14.33
N THR A 129 0.23 -0.13 -14.06
CA THR A 129 -1.01 -0.86 -13.74
C THR A 129 -1.56 -0.42 -12.38
N GLY A 130 -0.70 -0.22 -11.37
CA GLY A 130 -1.11 0.26 -10.06
C GLY A 130 -1.76 1.65 -10.10
N LEU A 131 -1.14 2.61 -10.81
CA LEU A 131 -1.74 3.94 -11.00
C LEU A 131 -3.04 3.89 -11.81
N SER A 132 -3.12 3.03 -12.82
CA SER A 132 -4.34 2.87 -13.62
C SER A 132 -5.50 2.34 -12.78
N ILE A 133 -5.24 1.33 -11.93
CA ILE A 133 -6.25 0.77 -11.03
C ILE A 133 -6.75 1.84 -10.05
N VAL A 134 -5.84 2.59 -9.44
CA VAL A 134 -6.23 3.68 -8.51
C VAL A 134 -7.08 4.73 -9.23
N ALA A 135 -6.66 5.18 -10.42
CA ALA A 135 -7.40 6.19 -11.17
C ALA A 135 -8.82 5.72 -11.54
N ILE A 136 -8.96 4.46 -11.98
CA ILE A 136 -10.26 3.88 -12.33
C ILE A 136 -11.15 3.77 -11.10
N ILE A 137 -10.66 3.17 -10.01
CA ILE A 137 -11.49 2.93 -8.82
C ILE A 137 -11.85 4.24 -8.14
N TRP A 138 -10.92 5.20 -8.00
CA TRP A 138 -11.27 6.52 -7.48
C TRP A 138 -12.26 7.26 -8.38
N GLY A 139 -12.13 7.17 -9.70
CA GLY A 139 -13.10 7.73 -10.63
C GLY A 139 -14.51 7.15 -10.41
N ILE A 140 -14.62 5.86 -10.12
CA ILE A 140 -15.89 5.21 -9.79
C ILE A 140 -16.39 5.67 -8.41
N VAL A 141 -15.55 5.58 -7.38
CA VAL A 141 -15.92 5.90 -5.99
C VAL A 141 -16.39 7.34 -5.84
N PHE A 142 -15.74 8.31 -6.49
CA PHE A 142 -16.13 9.72 -6.41
C PHE A 142 -17.08 10.18 -7.52
N GLY A 143 -17.21 9.42 -8.60
CA GLY A 143 -18.10 9.74 -9.72
C GLY A 143 -19.53 9.20 -9.56
N MET A 144 -19.75 8.26 -8.64
CA MET A 144 -21.07 7.67 -8.42
C MET A 144 -21.88 8.40 -7.35
N GLU A 145 -23.15 8.68 -7.66
CA GLU A 145 -24.11 9.25 -6.69
C GLU A 145 -24.52 8.23 -5.60
N ASN A 146 -24.42 6.93 -5.90
CA ASN A 146 -24.78 5.84 -4.99
C ASN A 146 -23.58 5.38 -4.15
N HIS A 147 -23.52 5.84 -2.90
CA HIS A 147 -22.39 5.69 -1.99
C HIS A 147 -22.13 4.22 -1.54
N GLU A 148 -23.18 3.39 -1.49
CA GLU A 148 -23.07 1.97 -1.10
C GLU A 148 -22.32 1.12 -2.13
N VAL A 149 -22.50 1.43 -3.43
CA VAL A 149 -21.82 0.70 -4.51
C VAL A 149 -20.35 1.12 -4.59
N GLY A 150 -20.04 2.39 -4.32
CA GLY A 150 -18.66 2.87 -4.23
C GLY A 150 -17.86 2.16 -3.13
N TYR A 151 -18.50 1.86 -1.99
CA TYR A 151 -17.88 1.09 -0.91
C TYR A 151 -17.62 -0.38 -1.26
N ALA A 152 -18.52 -1.03 -2.01
CA ALA A 152 -18.34 -2.43 -2.39
C ALA A 152 -17.19 -2.65 -3.39
N ILE A 153 -16.82 -1.60 -4.14
CA ILE A 153 -15.80 -1.66 -5.20
C ILE A 153 -14.43 -1.21 -4.71
N GLY A 154 -14.37 -0.22 -3.82
CA GLY A 154 -13.12 0.30 -3.24
C GLY A 154 -12.51 -0.64 -2.22
#